data_AF-A0A350IPK4-F1
#
_entry.id   AF-A0A350IPK4-F1
#
_cell.length_a   1.000
_cell.length_b   1.000
_cell.length_c   1.000
_cell.angle_alpha   90.00
_cell.angle_beta   90.00
_cell.angle_gamma   90.00
#
_symmetry.space_group_name_H-M   'P 1'
#
loop_
_entity.id
_entity.type
_entity.pdbx_description
1 polymer ?
#
loop_
_entity_poly.entity_id
_entity_poly.type
_entity_poly.pdbx_seq_one_letter_code
_entity_poly.pdbx_strand_id
1 'polypeptide(L)'
;MSNVYDLPEIDVAANTAACIISLPVSPGKAFYPEWVIVPDDVAEQFMIDDVKVGRNSQMVASASFPATLFAESAAPDRLGCDHIQGDRRLVLQVTNVSDRAARWRGKVAGRHEPSPDNVTPRGVILGFGQTEIPAGSPAQLSVQTQVQMRPRRLHVPRYLLEVFSVDGLYVGPYLDLPQGSKARPSALTRENLLDRGQVAFEPCDLVGISSFVAVSVTNKTQRPLTFTAALVADMCQ
;
A
#
# COMPACT_ATOMS: atom_id res chain seq x y z
N MET A 1 -5.95 -1.60 24.97
CA MET A 1 -4.56 -1.97 24.62
C MET A 1 -4.62 -2.85 23.38
N SER A 2 -3.76 -2.59 22.39
CA SER A 2 -3.68 -3.42 21.19
C SER A 2 -2.88 -4.68 21.49
N ASN A 3 -3.37 -5.83 21.05
CA ASN A 3 -2.67 -7.11 21.11
C ASN A 3 -1.77 -7.20 19.89
N VAL A 4 -0.54 -7.67 20.07
CA VAL A 4 0.46 -7.81 19.01
C VAL A 4 0.85 -9.26 18.90
N TYR A 5 0.87 -9.77 17.67
CA TYR A 5 1.27 -11.12 17.34
C TYR A 5 2.39 -11.09 16.31
N ASP A 6 3.44 -11.90 16.54
CA ASP A 6 4.51 -12.09 15.57
C ASP A 6 4.02 -12.96 14.41
N LEU A 7 4.37 -12.56 13.19
CA LEU A 7 4.23 -13.41 12.00
C LEU A 7 5.43 -14.36 11.92
N PRO A 8 5.28 -15.54 11.30
CA PRO A 8 6.38 -16.46 11.11
C PRO A 8 7.51 -15.81 10.31
N GLU A 9 8.74 -16.00 10.76
CA GLU A 9 9.92 -15.65 9.97
C GLU A 9 10.12 -16.69 8.86
N ILE A 10 10.35 -16.22 7.63
CA ILE A 10 10.52 -17.10 6.47
C ILE A 10 11.66 -16.56 5.62
N ASP A 11 12.59 -17.44 5.24
CA ASP A 11 13.62 -17.14 4.25
C ASP A 11 13.01 -17.20 2.85
N VAL A 12 13.02 -16.08 2.14
CA VAL A 12 12.47 -15.93 0.79
C VAL A 12 13.63 -15.74 -0.17
N ALA A 13 13.74 -16.62 -1.17
CA ALA A 13 14.79 -16.52 -2.17
C ALA A 13 14.71 -15.19 -2.97
N ALA A 14 15.82 -14.80 -3.58
CA ALA A 14 15.91 -13.58 -4.39
C ALA A 14 14.85 -13.57 -5.48
N ASN A 15 14.26 -12.40 -5.76
CA ASN A 15 13.26 -12.20 -6.82
C ASN A 15 12.13 -13.25 -6.85
N THR A 16 11.78 -13.81 -5.70
CA THR A 16 10.77 -14.87 -5.59
C THR A 16 9.41 -14.26 -5.31
N ALA A 17 8.48 -14.49 -6.24
CA ALA A 17 7.12 -14.02 -6.13
C ALA A 17 6.27 -14.83 -5.13
N ALA A 18 5.38 -14.12 -4.44
CA ALA A 18 4.24 -14.67 -3.72
C ALA A 18 4.54 -15.78 -2.68
N CYS A 19 5.47 -15.52 -1.75
CA CYS A 19 5.61 -16.28 -0.52
C CYS A 19 4.40 -16.05 0.41
N ILE A 20 3.85 -17.13 0.98
CA ILE A 20 2.68 -17.07 1.85
C ILE A 20 3.12 -17.08 3.31
N ILE A 21 2.81 -16.00 4.03
CA ILE A 21 3.02 -15.87 5.47
C ILE A 21 1.65 -15.86 6.14
N SER A 22 1.39 -16.85 6.98
CA SER A 22 0.10 -16.95 7.68
C SER A 22 0.31 -16.72 9.17
N LEU A 23 -0.53 -15.89 9.78
CA LEU A 23 -0.60 -15.78 11.22
C LEU A 23 -0.95 -17.17 11.80
N PRO A 24 -0.07 -17.79 12.61
CA PRO A 24 -0.20 -19.20 12.98
C PRO A 24 -1.24 -19.42 14.08
N VAL A 25 -1.71 -18.35 14.73
CA VAL A 25 -2.62 -18.41 15.87
C VAL A 25 -4.07 -18.29 15.40
N SER A 26 -4.88 -19.28 15.79
CA SER A 26 -6.34 -19.12 15.88
C SER A 26 -6.65 -18.49 17.23
N PRO A 27 -6.93 -17.18 17.28
CA PRO A 27 -7.19 -16.53 18.55
C PRO A 27 -8.46 -17.15 19.16
N GLY A 28 -8.41 -17.53 20.43
CA GLY A 28 -9.56 -18.13 21.14
C GLY A 28 -10.76 -17.19 21.27
N LYS A 29 -10.56 -15.91 20.95
CA LYS A 29 -11.58 -14.87 20.77
C LYS A 29 -11.42 -14.27 19.38
N ALA A 30 -12.48 -13.68 18.84
CA ALA A 30 -12.38 -12.90 17.60
C ALA A 30 -11.21 -11.91 17.70
N PHE A 31 -10.44 -11.74 16.62
CA PHE A 31 -9.36 -10.77 16.55
C PHE A 31 -9.58 -9.88 15.33
N TYR A 32 -9.44 -8.57 15.50
CA TYR A 32 -9.63 -7.55 14.48
C TYR A 32 -8.25 -6.99 14.16
N PRO A 33 -7.59 -7.43 13.08
CA PRO A 33 -6.30 -6.87 12.67
C PRO A 33 -6.47 -5.40 12.29
N GLU A 34 -5.63 -4.55 12.86
CA GLU A 34 -5.67 -3.11 12.60
C GLU A 34 -4.39 -2.64 11.89
N TRP A 35 -3.24 -3.22 12.24
CA TRP A 35 -1.95 -2.83 11.69
C TRP A 35 -1.11 -4.04 11.32
N VAL A 36 -0.40 -3.93 10.20
CA VAL A 36 0.79 -4.72 9.89
C VAL A 36 2.00 -3.86 10.21
N ILE A 37 3.02 -4.45 10.81
CA ILE A 37 4.27 -3.78 11.18
C ILE A 37 5.40 -4.61 10.59
N VAL A 38 6.25 -3.97 9.80
CA VAL A 38 7.42 -4.58 9.15
C VAL A 38 8.65 -3.83 9.64
N PRO A 39 9.69 -4.50 10.17
CA PRO A 39 10.92 -3.82 10.56
C PRO A 39 11.55 -3.06 9.40
N ASP A 40 12.06 -1.85 9.66
CA ASP A 40 12.57 -0.96 8.63
C ASP A 40 13.68 -1.61 7.78
N ASP A 41 14.52 -2.45 8.39
CA ASP A 41 15.68 -3.09 7.77
C ASP A 41 15.32 -4.18 6.73
N VAL A 42 14.08 -4.69 6.77
CA VAL A 42 13.57 -5.66 5.77
C VAL A 42 12.52 -5.07 4.85
N ALA A 43 11.84 -3.99 5.24
CA ALA A 43 10.70 -3.45 4.51
C ALA A 43 11.01 -3.07 3.04
N GLU A 44 12.23 -2.60 2.76
CA GLU A 44 12.65 -2.24 1.39
C GLU A 44 12.89 -3.46 0.47
N GLN A 45 13.03 -4.64 1.06
CA GLN A 45 13.34 -5.88 0.33
C GLN A 45 12.08 -6.60 -0.14
N PHE A 46 10.89 -6.14 0.27
CA PHE A 46 9.64 -6.86 0.03
C PHE A 46 8.52 -5.97 -0.53
N MET A 47 7.72 -6.58 -1.40
CA MET A 47 6.40 -6.12 -1.79
C MET A 47 5.35 -6.98 -1.11
N ILE A 48 4.18 -6.42 -0.83
CA ILE A 48 3.00 -7.14 -0.37
C ILE A 48 2.04 -7.24 -1.56
N ASP A 49 1.74 -8.47 -1.94
CA ASP A 49 0.89 -8.81 -3.08
C ASP A 49 -0.57 -8.93 -2.65
N ASP A 50 -0.83 -9.47 -1.46
CA ASP A 50 -2.17 -9.59 -0.91
C ASP A 50 -2.18 -9.64 0.63
N VAL A 51 -3.30 -9.21 1.22
CA VAL A 51 -3.63 -9.37 2.64
C VAL A 51 -5.01 -10.02 2.70
N LYS A 52 -5.11 -11.27 3.18
CA LYS A 52 -6.36 -12.04 3.24
C LYS A 52 -6.76 -12.37 4.67
N VAL A 53 -8.06 -12.35 4.93
CA VAL A 53 -8.65 -12.97 6.12
C VAL A 53 -9.49 -14.17 5.67
N GLY A 54 -9.03 -15.37 5.99
CA GLY A 54 -9.55 -16.59 5.39
C GLY A 54 -9.30 -16.62 3.89
N ARG A 55 -10.37 -16.61 3.08
CA ARG A 55 -10.30 -16.60 1.61
C ARG A 55 -10.50 -15.21 1.00
N ASN A 56 -10.86 -14.22 1.82
CA ASN A 56 -11.25 -12.89 1.34
C ASN A 56 -10.05 -11.96 1.35
N SER A 57 -9.67 -11.43 0.18
CA SER A 57 -8.73 -10.31 0.10
C SER A 57 -9.30 -9.10 0.84
N GLN A 58 -8.41 -8.40 1.52
CA GLN A 58 -8.71 -7.17 2.24
C GLN A 58 -8.32 -5.94 1.43
N MET A 59 -7.72 -6.13 0.25
CA MET A 59 -7.32 -5.08 -0.68
C MET A 59 -8.45 -4.73 -1.65
N VAL A 60 -8.40 -3.51 -2.20
CA VAL A 60 -9.39 -3.01 -3.17
C VAL A 60 -8.92 -3.06 -4.63
N ALA A 61 -7.69 -3.51 -4.83
CA ALA A 61 -7.06 -3.75 -6.12
C ALA A 61 -6.05 -4.89 -5.98
N SER A 62 -5.74 -5.58 -7.09
CA SER A 62 -4.83 -6.73 -7.11
C SER A 62 -3.35 -6.37 -7.27
N ALA A 63 -3.05 -5.09 -7.42
CA ALA A 63 -1.67 -4.64 -7.64
C ALA A 63 -0.91 -4.61 -6.30
N SER A 64 0.31 -5.15 -6.32
CA SER A 64 1.18 -5.16 -5.15
C SER A 64 1.60 -3.76 -4.72
N PHE A 65 2.03 -3.63 -3.48
CA PHE A 65 2.50 -2.38 -2.91
C PHE A 65 3.72 -2.60 -2.00
N PRO A 66 4.57 -1.57 -1.80
CA PRO A 66 5.81 -1.75 -1.05
C PRO A 66 5.55 -2.02 0.43
N ALA A 67 6.28 -2.97 1.02
CA ALA A 67 6.17 -3.29 2.44
C ALA A 67 6.62 -2.11 3.34
N THR A 68 7.38 -1.15 2.79
CA THR A 68 7.74 0.12 3.46
C THR A 68 6.52 0.96 3.88
N LEU A 69 5.33 0.70 3.32
CA LEU A 69 4.09 1.30 3.80
C LEU A 69 3.78 0.95 5.27
N PHE A 70 4.26 -0.22 5.71
CA PHE A 70 4.11 -0.75 7.06
C PHE A 70 5.43 -0.74 7.84
N ALA A 71 6.43 0.00 7.38
CA ALA A 71 7.71 0.09 8.09
C ALA A 71 7.48 0.64 9.52
N GLU A 72 8.28 0.22 10.50
CA GLU A 72 8.17 0.71 11.88
C GLU A 72 8.32 2.24 11.99
N SER A 73 9.15 2.83 11.13
CA SER A 73 9.32 4.28 11.02
C SER A 73 8.21 4.97 10.22
N ALA A 74 7.42 4.22 9.44
CA ALA A 74 6.27 4.76 8.74
C ALA A 74 5.15 5.05 9.76
N ALA A 75 4.34 6.07 9.49
CA ALA A 75 3.11 6.26 10.26
C ALA A 75 2.12 5.17 9.82
N PRO A 76 1.85 4.12 10.64
CA PRO A 76 1.10 2.98 10.17
C PRO A 76 -0.38 3.36 10.07
N ASP A 77 -0.94 3.24 8.88
CA ASP A 77 -2.38 3.42 8.68
C ASP A 77 -3.13 2.17 9.16
N ARG A 78 -4.35 2.39 9.66
CA ARG A 78 -5.23 1.29 10.04
C ARG A 78 -5.80 0.63 8.79
N LEU A 79 -5.50 -0.64 8.59
CA LEU A 79 -6.03 -1.46 7.50
C LEU A 79 -7.53 -1.77 7.66
N GLY A 80 -8.05 -1.78 8.89
CA GLY A 80 -9.46 -2.11 9.15
C GLY A 80 -9.88 -3.46 8.53
N CYS A 81 -9.10 -4.52 8.75
CA CYS A 81 -9.40 -5.84 8.20
C CYS A 81 -10.66 -6.46 8.80
N ASP A 82 -11.25 -7.41 8.08
CA ASP A 82 -12.26 -8.31 8.62
C ASP A 82 -11.72 -9.08 9.84
N HIS A 83 -12.61 -9.48 10.75
CA HIS A 83 -12.20 -10.21 11.94
C HIS A 83 -11.81 -11.66 11.63
N ILE A 84 -10.78 -12.11 12.33
CA ILE A 84 -10.35 -13.50 12.42
C ILE A 84 -11.16 -14.18 13.53
N GLN A 85 -11.90 -15.23 13.18
CA GLN A 85 -12.63 -16.06 14.14
C GLN A 85 -12.65 -17.52 13.65
N GLY A 86 -12.57 -18.47 14.58
CA GLY A 86 -12.55 -19.91 14.27
C GLY A 86 -11.30 -20.30 13.48
N ASP A 87 -11.50 -20.96 12.34
CA ASP A 87 -10.42 -21.47 11.48
C ASP A 87 -9.91 -20.44 10.45
N ARG A 88 -10.46 -19.21 10.44
CA ARG A 88 -9.94 -18.16 9.58
C ARG A 88 -8.54 -17.76 10.04
N ARG A 89 -7.67 -17.40 9.11
CA ARG A 89 -6.32 -16.90 9.37
C ARG A 89 -6.08 -15.62 8.60
N LEU A 90 -5.24 -14.75 9.14
CA LEU A 90 -4.67 -13.65 8.38
C LEU A 90 -3.50 -14.19 7.57
N VAL A 91 -3.50 -13.92 6.28
CA VAL A 91 -2.49 -14.38 5.34
C VAL A 91 -1.95 -13.16 4.59
N LEU A 92 -0.63 -12.98 4.63
CA LEU A 92 0.09 -12.05 3.77
C LEU A 92 0.72 -12.84 2.63
N GLN A 93 0.57 -12.34 1.41
CA GLN A 93 1.35 -12.79 0.26
C GLN A 93 2.40 -11.72 -0.02
N VAL A 94 3.67 -12.12 -0.05
CA VAL A 94 4.79 -11.17 -0.23
C VAL A 94 5.74 -11.64 -1.31
N THR A 95 6.38 -10.70 -1.97
CA THR A 95 7.41 -10.95 -2.97
C THR A 95 8.73 -10.34 -2.50
N ASN A 96 9.81 -11.12 -2.49
CA ASN A 96 11.15 -10.58 -2.27
C ASN A 96 11.63 -9.93 -3.58
N VAL A 97 11.87 -8.62 -3.53
CA VAL A 97 12.30 -7.82 -4.68
C VAL A 97 13.79 -7.48 -4.67
N SER A 98 14.53 -8.02 -3.69
CA SER A 98 15.97 -7.90 -3.64
C SER A 98 16.67 -8.96 -4.52
N ASP A 99 17.91 -8.66 -4.86
CA ASP A 99 18.81 -9.52 -5.64
C ASP A 99 19.40 -10.69 -4.83
N ARG A 100 19.06 -10.78 -3.54
CA ARG A 100 19.52 -11.81 -2.61
C ARG A 100 18.38 -12.44 -1.83
N ALA A 101 18.63 -13.60 -1.24
CA ALA A 101 17.68 -14.16 -0.29
C ALA A 101 17.53 -13.21 0.91
N ALA A 102 16.30 -13.03 1.37
CA ALA A 102 15.96 -12.13 2.46
C ALA A 102 15.01 -12.86 3.43
N ARG A 103 15.16 -12.58 4.72
CA ARG A 103 14.27 -13.12 5.74
C ARG A 103 13.12 -12.15 6.00
N TRP A 104 11.89 -12.58 5.70
CA TRP A 104 10.71 -11.83 6.09
C TRP A 104 10.57 -11.83 7.61
N ARG A 105 10.24 -10.66 8.17
CA ARG A 105 9.85 -10.48 9.57
C ARG A 105 8.70 -9.47 9.60
N GLY A 106 7.71 -9.72 10.45
CA GLY A 106 6.60 -8.80 10.62
C GLY A 106 5.75 -9.13 11.83
N LYS A 107 4.92 -8.18 12.22
CA LYS A 107 3.97 -8.31 13.32
C LYS A 107 2.61 -7.81 12.88
N VAL A 108 1.58 -8.27 13.55
CA VAL A 108 0.21 -7.81 13.37
C VAL A 108 -0.31 -7.33 14.70
N ALA A 109 -0.77 -6.08 14.74
CA ALA A 109 -1.40 -5.49 15.91
C ALA A 109 -2.91 -5.32 15.67
N GLY A 110 -3.69 -5.52 16.71
CA GLY A 110 -5.15 -5.43 16.63
C GLY A 110 -5.83 -5.60 17.98
N ARG A 111 -7.12 -5.94 17.98
CA ARG A 111 -7.93 -6.04 19.21
C ARG A 111 -8.81 -7.28 19.23
N HIS A 112 -9.23 -7.72 20.40
CA HIS A 112 -10.15 -8.85 20.56
C HIS A 112 -11.62 -8.47 20.71
N GLU A 113 -11.89 -7.19 20.87
CA GLU A 113 -13.23 -6.63 20.99
C GLU A 113 -13.47 -5.68 19.83
N PRO A 114 -14.68 -5.63 19.25
CA PRO A 114 -15.00 -4.61 18.27
C PRO A 114 -14.82 -3.21 18.89
N SER A 115 -14.48 -2.22 18.07
CA SER A 115 -14.47 -0.83 18.56
C SER A 115 -15.88 -0.47 19.01
N PRO A 116 -16.07 0.11 20.21
CA PRO A 116 -17.38 0.66 20.60
C PRO A 116 -17.84 1.72 19.58
N ASP A 117 -16.89 2.44 18.99
CA ASP A 117 -17.09 3.42 17.93
C ASP A 117 -16.90 2.78 16.56
N ASN A 118 -17.74 1.81 16.18
CA ASN A 118 -17.69 1.08 14.90
C ASN A 118 -17.86 1.97 13.63
N VAL A 119 -17.62 3.27 13.77
CA VAL A 119 -17.73 4.37 12.82
C VAL A 119 -16.38 4.69 12.16
N THR A 120 -15.27 4.07 12.59
CA THR A 120 -13.99 4.32 11.92
C THR A 120 -14.07 3.75 10.50
N PRO A 121 -13.95 4.56 9.44
CA PRO A 121 -13.98 4.04 8.09
C PRO A 121 -12.88 3.01 7.90
N ARG A 122 -13.19 1.95 7.16
CA ARG A 122 -12.22 0.91 6.83
C ARG A 122 -11.14 1.53 5.95
N GLY A 123 -9.90 1.50 6.41
CA GLY A 123 -8.76 1.88 5.57
C GLY A 123 -8.62 0.87 4.43
N VAL A 124 -8.27 1.36 3.25
CA VAL A 124 -8.01 0.53 2.08
C VAL A 124 -6.71 0.97 1.43
N ILE A 125 -6.01 0.00 0.85
CA ILE A 125 -4.75 0.22 0.15
C ILE A 125 -4.96 -0.15 -1.30
N LEU A 126 -4.49 0.73 -2.16
CA LEU A 126 -4.46 0.57 -3.60
C LEU A 126 -2.98 0.64 -4.03
N GLY A 127 -2.42 -0.51 -4.38
CA GLY A 127 -1.07 -0.60 -4.92
C GLY A 127 -1.00 -0.14 -6.37
N PHE A 128 0.14 0.39 -6.78
CA PHE A 128 0.43 0.70 -8.18
C PHE A 128 1.29 -0.38 -8.86
N GLY A 129 1.65 -1.45 -8.14
CA GLY A 129 2.54 -2.49 -8.63
C GLY A 129 3.98 -2.00 -8.80
N GLN A 130 4.74 -2.72 -9.62
CA GLN A 130 6.10 -2.35 -10.02
C GLN A 130 6.11 -2.02 -11.51
N THR A 131 6.77 -0.92 -11.89
CA THR A 131 6.92 -0.53 -13.29
C THR A 131 8.33 -0.03 -13.54
N GLU A 132 9.01 -0.61 -14.53
CA GLU A 132 10.28 -0.07 -14.99
C GLU A 132 10.04 1.20 -15.81
N ILE A 133 10.72 2.27 -15.43
CA ILE A 133 10.61 3.58 -16.07
C ILE A 133 11.95 3.90 -16.73
N PRO A 134 11.98 4.14 -18.05
CA PRO A 134 13.21 4.51 -18.75
C PRO A 134 13.88 5.76 -18.19
N ALA A 135 15.18 5.89 -18.45
CA ALA A 135 15.97 7.04 -18.03
C ALA A 135 15.36 8.37 -18.52
N GLY A 136 15.33 9.38 -17.64
CA GLY A 136 14.84 10.72 -17.97
C GLY A 136 13.37 10.80 -18.41
N SER A 137 12.62 9.71 -18.33
CA SER A 137 11.29 9.60 -18.95
C SER A 137 10.17 9.71 -17.91
N PRO A 138 9.06 10.38 -18.26
CA PRO A 138 7.84 10.32 -17.48
C PRO A 138 7.14 8.97 -17.71
N ALA A 139 6.41 8.50 -16.70
CA ALA A 139 5.49 7.39 -16.80
C ALA A 139 4.25 7.64 -15.95
N GLN A 140 3.16 7.00 -16.34
CA GLN A 140 1.91 7.02 -15.60
C GLN A 140 1.56 5.60 -15.17
N LEU A 141 1.42 5.40 -13.86
CA LEU A 141 0.97 4.13 -13.30
C LEU A 141 -0.48 4.33 -12.89
N SER A 142 -1.36 3.43 -13.32
CA SER A 142 -2.79 3.54 -13.04
C SER A 142 -3.39 2.22 -12.59
N VAL A 143 -4.39 2.32 -11.74
CA VAL A 143 -5.14 1.16 -11.25
C VAL A 143 -6.60 1.55 -11.11
N GLN A 144 -7.47 0.61 -11.47
CA GLN A 144 -8.91 0.79 -11.40
C GLN A 144 -9.42 0.46 -9.99
N THR A 145 -10.29 1.31 -9.46
CA THR A 145 -10.92 1.12 -8.15
C THR A 145 -12.06 0.11 -8.24
N GLN A 146 -12.15 -0.77 -7.23
CA GLN A 146 -13.28 -1.70 -7.10
C GLN A 146 -14.30 -1.25 -6.05
N VAL A 147 -13.95 -0.24 -5.24
CA VAL A 147 -14.81 0.32 -4.20
C VAL A 147 -14.84 1.84 -4.32
N GLN A 148 -15.86 2.43 -3.70
CA GLN A 148 -15.89 3.86 -3.47
C GLN A 148 -14.98 4.23 -2.30
N MET A 149 -14.12 5.21 -2.47
CA MET A 149 -13.12 5.57 -1.45
C MET A 149 -12.73 7.04 -1.48
N ARG A 150 -12.17 7.51 -0.36
CA ARG A 150 -11.58 8.84 -0.23
C ARG A 150 -10.07 8.73 -0.03
N PRO A 151 -9.25 9.11 -1.03
CA PRO A 151 -7.80 9.16 -0.91
C PRO A 151 -7.33 9.99 0.28
N ARG A 152 -6.31 9.50 0.98
CA ARG A 152 -5.74 10.16 2.17
C ARG A 152 -4.25 10.36 2.11
N ARG A 153 -3.51 9.38 1.59
CA ARG A 153 -2.05 9.45 1.56
C ARG A 153 -1.45 8.65 0.41
N LEU A 154 -0.60 9.29 -0.40
CA LEU A 154 0.29 8.56 -1.31
C LEU A 154 1.57 8.22 -0.55
N HIS A 155 1.89 6.93 -0.52
CA HIS A 155 3.14 6.40 0.02
C HIS A 155 4.08 6.07 -1.13
N VAL A 156 5.26 6.65 -1.09
CA VAL A 156 6.37 6.34 -1.99
C VAL A 156 7.59 6.01 -1.11
N PRO A 157 8.22 4.85 -1.30
CA PRO A 157 9.44 4.51 -0.57
C PRO A 157 10.47 5.63 -0.65
N ARG A 158 11.07 5.99 0.49
CA ARG A 158 11.94 7.17 0.60
C ARG A 158 13.10 7.13 -0.40
N TYR A 159 13.74 5.98 -0.57
CA TYR A 159 14.83 5.79 -1.53
C TYR A 159 14.41 6.07 -2.99
N LEU A 160 13.13 5.93 -3.34
CA LEU A 160 12.64 6.26 -4.67
C LEU A 160 12.47 7.78 -4.88
N LEU A 161 12.19 8.54 -3.84
CA LEU A 161 12.02 10.00 -3.95
C LEU A 161 13.35 10.72 -4.27
N GLU A 162 14.48 10.09 -4.00
CA GLU A 162 15.80 10.59 -4.39
C GLU A 162 15.98 10.53 -5.92
N VAL A 163 15.44 9.51 -6.57
CA VAL A 163 15.67 9.19 -7.99
C VAL A 163 14.47 9.45 -8.91
N PHE A 164 13.26 9.55 -8.36
CA PHE A 164 12.03 9.93 -9.07
C PHE A 164 11.50 11.29 -8.61
N SER A 165 10.77 12.00 -9.48
CA SER A 165 9.81 13.02 -9.07
C SER A 165 8.40 12.46 -9.20
N VAL A 166 7.52 12.83 -8.27
CA VAL A 166 6.08 12.58 -8.40
C VAL A 166 5.46 13.85 -8.93
N ASP A 167 4.97 13.79 -10.17
CA ASP A 167 4.51 14.96 -10.91
C ASP A 167 3.02 15.24 -10.66
N GLY A 168 2.24 14.22 -10.28
CA GLY A 168 0.84 14.38 -9.89
C GLY A 168 0.10 13.08 -9.59
N LEU A 169 -1.08 13.22 -8.98
CA LEU A 169 -2.09 12.16 -8.85
C LEU A 169 -3.35 12.58 -9.61
N TYR A 170 -3.97 11.64 -10.32
CA TYR A 170 -5.11 11.86 -11.20
C TYR A 170 -6.21 10.86 -10.87
N VAL A 171 -7.45 11.31 -10.91
CA VAL A 171 -8.64 10.46 -10.77
C VAL A 171 -9.58 10.75 -11.94
N GLY A 172 -10.09 9.72 -12.60
CA GLY A 172 -11.08 9.89 -13.66
C GLY A 172 -11.71 8.59 -14.14
N PRO A 173 -12.86 8.67 -14.85
CA PRO A 173 -13.53 7.49 -15.40
C PRO A 173 -12.80 6.86 -16.60
N TYR A 174 -11.93 7.64 -17.26
CA TYR A 174 -11.13 7.19 -18.40
C TYR A 174 -9.69 7.66 -18.24
N LEU A 175 -8.74 6.83 -18.67
CA LEU A 175 -7.32 7.14 -18.66
C LEU A 175 -6.87 7.88 -19.94
N ASP A 176 -7.74 8.66 -20.57
CA ASP A 176 -7.34 9.55 -21.67
C ASP A 176 -6.91 10.88 -21.06
N LEU A 177 -5.68 10.94 -20.56
CA LEU A 177 -5.01 12.21 -20.34
C LEU A 177 -4.25 12.55 -21.63
N PRO A 178 -4.67 13.56 -22.40
CA PRO A 178 -3.86 14.08 -23.48
C PRO A 178 -2.44 14.37 -22.97
N GLN A 179 -1.41 13.94 -23.70
CA GLN A 179 -0.06 14.45 -23.49
C GLN A 179 -0.11 15.98 -23.53
N GLY A 180 0.05 16.65 -22.38
CA GLY A 180 -0.07 18.11 -22.26
C GLY A 180 -1.40 18.65 -21.75
N SER A 181 -2.39 17.80 -21.42
CA SER A 181 -3.55 18.26 -20.65
C SER A 181 -3.13 18.58 -19.23
N LYS A 182 -3.18 19.88 -18.89
CA LYS A 182 -3.11 20.33 -17.50
C LYS A 182 -4.34 19.75 -16.79
N ALA A 183 -4.15 18.62 -16.14
CA ALA A 183 -5.14 18.12 -15.21
C ALA A 183 -5.53 19.25 -14.26
N ARG A 184 -6.82 19.31 -13.90
CA ARG A 184 -7.18 20.05 -12.69
C ARG A 184 -6.45 19.33 -11.56
N PRO A 185 -5.44 19.95 -10.92
CA PRO A 185 -4.97 19.46 -9.65
C PRO A 185 -6.11 19.81 -8.70
N SER A 186 -7.10 18.94 -8.54
CA SER A 186 -7.99 19.01 -7.38
C SER A 186 -7.12 18.65 -6.18
N ALA A 187 -6.38 19.66 -5.74
CA ALA A 187 -5.44 19.71 -4.63
C ALA A 187 -4.19 18.82 -4.72
N LEU A 188 -3.11 19.36 -5.30
CA LEU A 188 -1.73 19.16 -4.83
C LEU A 188 -0.81 20.29 -5.38
N THR A 189 -0.88 21.46 -4.76
CA THR A 189 0.26 22.39 -4.61
C THR A 189 0.25 22.82 -3.14
N ARG A 190 1.37 22.90 -2.42
CA ARG A 190 2.51 23.76 -2.73
C ARG A 190 3.82 23.24 -2.09
N GLU A 191 4.81 23.06 -2.95
CA GLU A 191 6.21 23.48 -2.74
C GLU A 191 7.11 22.72 -1.74
N ASN A 192 6.61 21.81 -0.91
CA ASN A 192 7.45 20.98 -0.01
C ASN A 192 7.01 19.50 0.02
N LEU A 193 7.20 18.75 -1.08
CA LEU A 193 6.96 17.31 -1.16
C LEU A 193 7.80 16.44 -0.17
N LEU A 194 8.62 17.06 0.70
CA LEU A 194 9.97 16.55 0.96
C LEU A 194 10.34 16.17 2.39
N ASP A 195 9.53 16.39 3.43
CA ASP A 195 10.09 16.13 4.76
C ASP A 195 10.07 14.66 5.21
N ARG A 196 9.10 13.79 4.81
CA ARG A 196 9.02 12.41 5.38
C ARG A 196 8.41 11.29 4.51
N GLY A 197 8.45 11.38 3.17
CA GLY A 197 8.04 10.25 2.31
C GLY A 197 6.54 9.94 2.27
N GLN A 198 5.70 10.90 2.69
CA GLN A 198 4.25 10.76 2.76
C GLN A 198 3.61 12.03 2.21
N VAL A 199 2.68 11.90 1.26
CA VAL A 199 1.93 13.03 0.71
C VAL A 199 0.51 12.97 1.25
N ALA A 200 0.16 13.89 2.15
CA ALA A 200 -1.22 14.07 2.60
C ALA A 200 -2.01 14.86 1.54
N PHE A 201 -3.20 14.38 1.18
CA PHE A 201 -4.09 15.13 0.28
C PHE A 201 -4.91 16.15 1.06
N GLU A 202 -5.26 17.29 0.46
CA GLU A 202 -6.54 17.93 0.83
C GLU A 202 -7.64 16.92 0.51
N PRO A 203 -8.77 16.88 1.23
CA PRO A 203 -9.79 15.85 1.03
C PRO A 203 -10.16 15.76 -0.45
N CYS A 204 -9.60 14.76 -1.14
CA CYS A 204 -9.90 14.52 -2.53
C CYS A 204 -11.39 14.18 -2.62
N ASP A 205 -11.99 14.57 -3.73
CA ASP A 205 -13.34 14.14 -4.06
C ASP A 205 -13.44 12.61 -3.99
N LEU A 206 -14.66 12.18 -3.69
CA LEU A 206 -15.02 10.77 -3.59
C LEU A 206 -14.67 10.05 -4.89
N VAL A 207 -13.76 9.08 -4.82
CA VAL A 207 -13.39 8.25 -5.97
C VAL A 207 -14.45 7.17 -6.11
N GLY A 208 -15.17 7.19 -7.23
CA GLY A 208 -16.22 6.21 -7.53
C GLY A 208 -15.66 4.84 -7.89
N ILE A 209 -16.54 3.84 -7.90
CA ILE A 209 -16.25 2.49 -8.42
C ILE A 209 -15.90 2.59 -9.91
N SER A 210 -14.99 1.74 -10.38
CA SER A 210 -14.52 1.68 -11.78
C SER A 210 -13.75 2.91 -12.26
N SER A 211 -13.48 3.87 -11.37
CA SER A 211 -12.61 5.01 -11.69
C SER A 211 -11.16 4.56 -11.73
N PHE A 212 -10.35 5.21 -12.54
CA PHE A 212 -8.91 5.05 -12.50
C PHE A 212 -8.32 6.06 -11.54
N VAL A 213 -7.41 5.58 -10.70
CA VAL A 213 -6.45 6.43 -9.99
C VAL A 213 -5.10 6.23 -10.65
N ALA A 214 -4.43 7.32 -10.97
CA ALA A 214 -3.13 7.30 -11.60
C ALA A 214 -2.13 8.22 -10.93
N VAL A 215 -0.87 7.80 -10.90
CA VAL A 215 0.27 8.62 -10.46
C VAL A 215 1.18 8.87 -11.65
N SER A 216 1.51 10.14 -11.90
CA SER A 216 2.54 10.53 -12.87
C SER A 216 3.85 10.70 -12.14
N VAL A 217 4.90 10.11 -12.70
CA VAL A 217 6.25 10.16 -12.13
C VAL A 217 7.29 10.32 -13.23
N THR A 218 8.41 10.95 -12.92
CA THR A 218 9.54 11.08 -13.85
C THR A 218 10.81 10.49 -13.24
N ASN A 219 11.48 9.63 -13.99
CA ASN A 219 12.80 9.10 -13.62
C ASN A 219 13.86 10.21 -13.83
N LYS A 220 14.50 10.69 -12.76
CA LYS A 220 15.51 11.76 -12.82
C LYS A 220 16.90 11.23 -13.17
N THR A 221 17.06 9.92 -13.34
CA THR A 221 18.36 9.27 -13.52
C THR A 221 18.64 8.96 -14.99
N GLN A 222 19.89 8.57 -15.27
CA GLN A 222 20.36 8.17 -16.60
C GLN A 222 20.20 6.67 -16.90
N ARG A 223 19.54 5.91 -16.02
CA ARG A 223 19.31 4.47 -16.19
C ARG A 223 17.84 4.13 -15.95
N PRO A 224 17.32 3.06 -16.56
CA PRO A 224 16.00 2.55 -16.20
C PRO A 224 15.98 2.15 -14.72
N LEU A 225 14.89 2.46 -14.03
CA LEU A 225 14.67 2.11 -12.63
C LEU A 225 13.23 1.68 -12.42
N THR A 226 13.00 0.78 -11.47
CA THR A 226 11.66 0.36 -11.08
C THR A 226 11.05 1.35 -10.09
N PHE A 227 9.86 1.83 -10.39
CA PHE A 227 9.04 2.63 -9.49
C PHE A 227 7.92 1.78 -8.89
N THR A 228 7.58 2.10 -7.63
CA THR A 228 6.40 1.56 -6.95
C THR A 228 5.86 2.56 -5.95
N ALA A 229 4.56 2.48 -5.68
CA ALA A 229 3.86 3.33 -4.72
C ALA A 229 2.59 2.63 -4.21
N ALA A 230 1.99 3.20 -3.17
CA ALA A 230 0.69 2.80 -2.67
C ALA A 230 -0.16 4.03 -2.34
N LEU A 231 -1.45 3.97 -2.60
CA LEU A 231 -2.41 4.94 -2.10
C LEU A 231 -3.15 4.34 -0.91
N VAL A 232 -3.17 5.08 0.20
CA VAL A 232 -4.06 4.81 1.33
C VAL A 232 -5.28 5.69 1.22
N ALA A 233 -6.44 5.09 1.41
CA ALA A 233 -7.75 5.73 1.35
C ALA A 233 -8.67 5.19 2.45
N ASP A 234 -9.75 5.91 2.71
CA ASP A 234 -10.86 5.43 3.52
C ASP A 234 -11.96 4.90 2.60
N MET A 235 -12.44 3.68 2.83
CA MET A 235 -13.60 3.14 2.12
C MET A 235 -14.86 3.92 2.52
N CYS A 236 -15.64 4.35 1.53
CA CYS A 236 -16.93 5.01 1.74
C CYS A 236 -18.06 4.01 1.46
N GLN A 237 -19.10 4.04 2.30
CA GLN A 237 -20.33 3.26 2.13
C GLN A 237 -21.39 4.07 1.38
#